data_AF-A0A2I0D736-F1
#
_entry.id   AF-A0A2I0D736-F1
#
_cell.length_a   1.000
_cell.length_b   1.000
_cell.length_c   1.000
_cell.angle_alpha   90.00
_cell.angle_beta   90.00
_cell.angle_gamma   90.00
#
_symmetry.space_group_name_H-M   'P 1'
#
loop_
_entity.id
_entity.type
_entity.pdbx_description
1 polymer ?
#
loop_
_entity_poly.entity_id
_entity_poly.type
_entity_poly.pdbx_seq_one_letter_code
_entity_poly.pdbx_strand_id
1 'polypeptide(L)'
;MIYKYRVVLDTLDDVIRDIEIRDDSTLEDLHNSISQAFGFDGTEMSSFYKSDEDWNQGEEYLLFDMSDGQNDIKMMNETTLESVFSRENTKMIYVYDFFSLWTFYVELADIEEPMDGQDYPNLMFAQGQLPDSPPDKQFEAEELEEEEEEKNDDIEFENLDDFDFDENWN
;
A
#
# COMPACT_ATOMS: atom_id res chain seq x y z
N MET A 1 -18.43 -2.81 -14.29
CA MET A 1 -18.06 -1.42 -14.65
C MET A 1 -16.55 -1.37 -14.93
N ILE A 2 -16.03 -0.24 -15.38
CA ILE A 2 -14.60 0.03 -15.46
C ILE A 2 -14.27 1.09 -14.40
N TYR A 3 -13.30 0.77 -13.55
CA TYR A 3 -12.76 1.68 -12.56
C TYR A 3 -11.54 2.40 -13.11
N LYS A 4 -11.49 3.71 -12.90
CA LYS A 4 -10.35 4.57 -13.25
C LYS A 4 -9.63 4.95 -11.99
N TYR A 5 -8.43 4.43 -11.83
CA TYR A 5 -7.56 4.77 -10.71
C TYR A 5 -6.54 5.80 -11.13
N ARG A 6 -6.35 6.81 -10.28
CA ARG A 6 -5.13 7.61 -10.26
C ARG A 6 -4.20 7.04 -9.20
N VAL A 7 -2.96 6.78 -9.60
CA VAL A 7 -1.91 6.23 -8.74
C VAL A 7 -0.76 7.23 -8.71
N VAL A 8 -0.45 7.74 -7.53
CA VAL A 8 0.59 8.74 -7.29
C VAL A 8 1.65 8.15 -6.38
N LEU A 9 2.92 8.20 -6.80
CA LEU A 9 4.03 7.82 -5.93
C LEU A 9 4.27 8.92 -4.89
N ASP A 10 4.48 8.52 -3.64
CA ASP A 10 4.82 9.41 -2.53
C ASP A 10 6.28 9.91 -2.66
N THR A 11 6.51 10.89 -3.52
CA THR A 11 7.81 11.52 -3.74
C THR A 11 7.65 13.01 -4.02
N LEU A 12 8.76 13.76 -4.01
CA LEU A 12 8.75 15.21 -4.25
C LEU A 12 8.39 15.57 -5.71
N ASP A 13 8.69 14.68 -6.64
CA ASP A 13 8.37 14.83 -8.06
C ASP A 13 7.00 14.23 -8.39
N ASP A 14 6.27 14.83 -9.34
CA ASP A 14 4.98 14.29 -9.78
C ASP A 14 5.13 13.03 -10.63
N VAL A 15 5.12 11.85 -10.00
CA VAL A 15 5.11 10.54 -10.68
C VAL A 15 3.71 9.90 -10.57
N ILE A 16 2.98 9.94 -11.69
CA ILE A 16 1.53 9.64 -11.73
C ILE A 16 1.22 8.64 -12.84
N ARG A 17 0.33 7.69 -12.58
CA ARG A 17 -0.28 6.79 -13.56
C ARG A 17 -1.80 6.82 -13.44
N ASP A 18 -2.51 6.86 -14.55
CA ASP A 18 -3.96 6.60 -14.56
C ASP A 18 -4.22 5.24 -15.22
N ILE A 19 -4.89 4.34 -14.50
CA ILE A 19 -5.11 2.94 -14.90
C ILE A 19 -6.61 2.65 -14.93
N GLU A 20 -7.06 2.04 -16.03
CA GLU A 20 -8.40 1.50 -16.19
C GLU A 20 -8.39 -0.02 -15.95
N ILE A 21 -9.27 -0.52 -15.10
CA ILE A 21 -9.42 -1.96 -14.81
C ILE A 21 -10.88 -2.31 -14.55
N ARG A 22 -11.26 -3.57 -14.74
CA ARG A 22 -12.63 -4.01 -14.42
C ARG A 22 -12.85 -4.03 -12.90
N ASP A 23 -14.05 -3.69 -12.47
CA ASP A 23 -14.44 -3.69 -11.06
C ASP A 23 -14.52 -5.09 -10.44
N ASP A 24 -14.74 -6.12 -11.26
CA ASP A 24 -14.73 -7.54 -10.87
C ASP A 24 -13.32 -8.15 -10.80
N SER A 25 -12.27 -7.38 -11.15
CA SER A 25 -10.88 -7.77 -10.93
C SER A 25 -10.52 -7.75 -9.44
N THR A 26 -9.39 -8.37 -9.10
CA THR A 26 -8.90 -8.46 -7.72
C THR A 26 -7.92 -7.33 -7.38
N LEU A 27 -7.63 -7.14 -6.09
CA LEU A 27 -6.51 -6.29 -5.66
C LEU A 27 -5.16 -6.81 -6.19
N GLU A 28 -5.01 -8.13 -6.41
CA GLU A 28 -3.79 -8.68 -7.01
C GLU A 28 -3.66 -8.24 -8.48
N ASP A 29 -4.76 -8.20 -9.24
CA ASP A 29 -4.75 -7.67 -10.61
C ASP A 29 -4.39 -6.18 -10.64
N LEU A 30 -4.84 -5.40 -9.65
CA LEU A 30 -4.46 -4.00 -9.51
C LEU A 30 -2.98 -3.86 -9.11
N HIS A 31 -2.47 -4.68 -8.17
CA HIS A 31 -1.04 -4.76 -7.85
C HIS A 31 -0.19 -4.99 -9.11
N ASN A 32 -0.58 -5.98 -9.93
CA ASN A 32 0.13 -6.32 -11.17
C ASN A 32 0.11 -5.15 -12.16
N SER A 33 -1.05 -4.49 -12.29
CA SER A 33 -1.24 -3.35 -13.18
C SER A 33 -0.39 -2.15 -12.76
N ILE A 34 -0.35 -1.83 -11.46
CA ILE A 34 0.50 -0.76 -10.91
C ILE A 34 1.98 -1.11 -11.11
N SER A 35 2.40 -2.31 -10.69
CA SER A 35 3.79 -2.75 -10.82
C SER A 35 4.30 -2.60 -12.25
N GLN A 36 3.52 -3.08 -13.22
CA GLN A 36 3.85 -2.95 -14.64
C GLN A 36 3.87 -1.48 -15.12
N ALA A 37 2.92 -0.66 -14.69
CA ALA A 37 2.83 0.76 -15.10
C ALA A 37 4.01 1.61 -14.59
N PHE A 38 4.59 1.25 -13.45
CA PHE A 38 5.77 1.90 -12.88
C PHE A 38 7.10 1.22 -13.26
N GLY A 39 7.05 0.05 -13.90
CA GLY A 39 8.23 -0.64 -14.44
C GLY A 39 8.92 -1.59 -13.44
N PHE A 40 8.22 -1.97 -12.37
CA PHE A 40 8.68 -3.02 -11.46
C PHE A 40 8.50 -4.40 -12.07
N ASP A 41 9.21 -5.40 -11.54
CA ASP A 41 9.10 -6.78 -12.00
C ASP A 41 7.89 -7.55 -11.40
N GLY A 42 7.24 -6.97 -10.38
CA GLY A 42 6.04 -7.55 -9.74
C GLY A 42 6.34 -8.75 -8.84
N THR A 43 7.59 -8.97 -8.44
CA THR A 43 7.98 -10.14 -7.63
C THR A 43 8.07 -9.85 -6.14
N GLU A 44 8.13 -8.57 -5.76
CA GLU A 44 8.25 -8.15 -4.38
C GLU A 44 6.94 -8.25 -3.59
N MET A 45 7.08 -8.38 -2.27
CA MET A 45 5.96 -8.31 -1.34
C MET A 45 5.24 -6.97 -1.43
N SER A 46 3.94 -6.97 -1.17
CA SER A 46 3.17 -5.74 -1.10
C SER A 46 1.90 -5.89 -0.27
N SER A 47 1.36 -4.75 0.12
CA SER A 47 0.09 -4.61 0.82
C SER A 47 -0.71 -3.42 0.29
N PHE A 48 -2.03 -3.54 0.32
CA PHE A 48 -2.95 -2.41 0.22
C PHE A 48 -3.54 -2.14 1.60
N TYR A 49 -3.68 -0.88 1.95
CA TYR A 49 -4.38 -0.42 3.14
C TYR A 49 -5.58 0.40 2.71
N LYS A 50 -6.76 0.11 3.26
CA LYS A 50 -7.87 1.08 3.20
C LYS A 50 -7.42 2.38 3.82
N SER A 51 -7.86 3.49 3.24
CA SER A 51 -7.47 4.80 3.72
C SER A 51 -8.66 5.72 3.89
N ASP A 52 -8.57 6.60 4.87
CA ASP A 52 -9.55 7.66 5.09
C ASP A 52 -9.23 8.88 4.22
N GLU A 53 -9.94 9.99 4.47
CA GLU A 53 -9.76 11.21 3.69
C GLU A 53 -8.37 11.85 3.86
N ASP A 54 -7.74 11.62 5.02
CA ASP A 54 -6.46 12.20 5.43
C ASP A 54 -5.27 11.27 5.13
N TRP A 55 -5.50 10.19 4.38
CA TRP A 55 -4.49 9.19 4.03
C TRP A 55 -3.91 8.43 5.23
N ASN A 56 -4.72 8.15 6.25
CA ASN A 56 -4.31 7.24 7.33
C ASN A 56 -4.44 5.78 6.89
N GLN A 57 -3.55 4.92 7.37
CA GLN A 57 -3.61 3.47 7.12
C GLN A 57 -4.67 2.81 7.99
N GLY A 58 -5.57 2.06 7.36
CA GLY A 58 -6.59 1.24 8.00
C GLY A 58 -6.38 -0.24 7.74
N GLU A 59 -7.48 -0.92 7.37
CA GLU A 59 -7.50 -2.35 7.11
C GLU A 59 -6.53 -2.78 6.00
N GLU A 60 -5.71 -3.79 6.28
CA GLU A 60 -4.66 -4.30 5.39
C GLU A 60 -5.12 -5.49 4.55
N TYR A 61 -4.60 -5.55 3.31
CA TYR A 61 -4.77 -6.62 2.34
C TYR A 61 -3.41 -7.04 1.82
N LEU A 62 -3.00 -8.29 2.07
CA LEU A 62 -1.66 -8.80 1.79
C LEU A 62 -1.60 -9.54 0.45
N LEU A 63 -0.49 -9.39 -0.27
CA LEU A 63 -0.20 -10.18 -1.46
C LEU A 63 0.14 -11.63 -1.10
N PHE A 64 0.89 -11.82 -0.01
CA PHE A 64 1.33 -13.12 0.46
C PHE A 64 1.17 -13.23 1.98
N ASP A 65 0.62 -14.34 2.46
CA ASP A 65 0.49 -14.62 3.89
C ASP A 65 1.81 -15.17 4.44
N MET A 66 2.40 -14.44 5.38
CA MET A 66 3.62 -14.85 6.11
C MET A 66 3.34 -15.33 7.53
N SER A 67 2.08 -15.42 7.93
CA SER A 67 1.68 -15.86 9.25
C SER A 67 1.64 -17.39 9.35
N ASP A 68 1.68 -17.89 10.59
CA ASP A 68 1.49 -19.31 10.89
C ASP A 68 0.00 -19.75 10.80
N GLY A 69 -0.85 -19.00 10.09
CA GLY A 69 -2.27 -19.31 9.88
C GLY A 69 -3.17 -19.09 11.10
N GLN A 70 -2.71 -18.33 12.09
CA GLN A 70 -3.47 -18.03 13.32
C GLN A 70 -4.28 -16.73 13.24
N ASN A 71 -3.99 -15.87 12.25
CA ASN A 71 -4.64 -14.58 12.09
C ASN A 71 -5.61 -14.61 10.90
N ASP A 72 -6.73 -13.90 11.03
CA ASP A 72 -7.66 -13.66 9.93
C ASP A 72 -7.04 -12.63 8.99
N ILE A 73 -6.46 -13.10 7.90
CA ILE A 73 -5.72 -12.28 6.93
C ILE A 73 -6.57 -12.09 5.68
N LYS A 74 -6.64 -10.84 5.21
CA LYS A 74 -7.28 -10.52 3.94
C LYS A 74 -6.28 -10.59 2.81
N MET A 75 -6.53 -11.48 1.87
CA MET A 75 -5.66 -11.70 0.72
C MET A 75 -6.11 -10.86 -0.48
N MET A 76 -5.15 -10.30 -1.21
CA MET A 76 -5.42 -9.51 -2.42
C MET A 76 -6.12 -10.34 -3.51
N ASN A 77 -5.74 -11.60 -3.66
CA ASN A 77 -6.25 -12.53 -4.68
C ASN A 77 -7.71 -12.96 -4.47
N GLU A 78 -8.23 -12.77 -3.24
CA GLU A 78 -9.59 -13.10 -2.84
C GLU A 78 -10.48 -11.86 -2.69
N THR A 79 -9.89 -10.66 -2.85
CA THR A 79 -10.58 -9.39 -2.65
C THR A 79 -10.82 -8.70 -3.99
N THR A 80 -12.09 -8.61 -4.40
CA THR A 80 -12.47 -7.87 -5.62
C THR A 80 -12.42 -6.36 -5.41
N LEU A 81 -12.15 -5.61 -6.47
CA LEU A 81 -12.07 -4.14 -6.41
C LEU A 81 -13.42 -3.53 -6.00
N GLU A 82 -14.54 -4.03 -6.53
CA GLU A 82 -15.89 -3.59 -6.14
C GLU A 82 -16.22 -3.82 -4.65
N SER A 83 -15.51 -4.72 -3.96
CA SER A 83 -15.75 -4.99 -2.54
C SER A 83 -15.06 -4.00 -1.60
N VAL A 84 -14.05 -3.28 -2.10
CA VAL A 84 -13.23 -2.35 -1.30
C VAL A 84 -13.27 -0.91 -1.79
N PHE A 85 -13.55 -0.70 -3.07
CA PHE A 85 -13.73 0.63 -3.65
C PHE A 85 -15.20 0.91 -3.96
N SER A 86 -15.60 2.16 -3.73
CA SER A 86 -16.93 2.66 -4.05
C SER A 86 -16.88 4.18 -4.18
N ARG A 87 -18.00 4.82 -4.53
CA ARG A 87 -18.11 6.29 -4.53
C ARG A 87 -17.92 6.92 -3.15
N GLU A 88 -18.06 6.13 -2.08
CA GLU A 88 -17.88 6.59 -0.68
C GLU A 88 -16.53 6.16 -0.10
N ASN A 89 -15.85 5.19 -0.72
CA ASN A 89 -14.55 4.66 -0.30
C ASN A 89 -13.65 4.63 -1.53
N THR A 90 -12.98 5.74 -1.83
CA THR A 90 -12.21 5.89 -3.07
C THR A 90 -10.70 5.73 -2.86
N LYS A 91 -10.21 5.74 -1.62
CA LYS A 91 -8.78 5.86 -1.30
C LYS A 91 -8.21 4.58 -0.70
N MET A 92 -7.06 4.16 -1.20
CA MET A 92 -6.21 3.14 -0.59
C MET A 92 -4.74 3.54 -0.70
N ILE A 93 -3.95 3.12 0.27
CA ILE A 93 -2.48 3.24 0.24
C ILE A 93 -1.93 1.90 -0.21
N TYR A 94 -1.05 1.92 -1.21
CA TYR A 94 -0.38 0.73 -1.70
C TYR A 94 1.10 0.81 -1.36
N VAL A 95 1.63 -0.22 -0.69
CA VAL A 95 3.05 -0.32 -0.34
C VAL A 95 3.65 -1.48 -1.10
N TYR A 96 4.63 -1.20 -1.94
CA TYR A 96 5.37 -2.20 -2.73
C TYR A 96 6.80 -2.31 -2.21
N ASP A 97 7.30 -3.54 -2.12
CA ASP A 97 8.60 -3.92 -1.55
C ASP A 97 8.74 -3.45 -0.09
N PHE A 98 8.67 -4.38 0.87
CA PHE A 98 8.73 -4.04 2.30
C PHE A 98 10.13 -3.62 2.78
N PHE A 99 11.18 -3.76 1.97
CA PHE A 99 12.50 -3.22 2.28
C PHE A 99 12.62 -1.77 1.82
N SER A 100 12.18 -1.48 0.60
CA SER A 100 12.27 -0.14 0.00
C SER A 100 11.09 0.77 0.36
N LEU A 101 9.96 0.18 0.74
CA LEU A 101 8.73 0.82 1.16
C LEU A 101 8.19 1.84 0.14
N TRP A 102 8.12 1.47 -1.14
CA TRP A 102 7.53 2.33 -2.16
C TRP A 102 6.04 2.54 -1.87
N THR A 103 5.68 3.75 -1.45
CA THR A 103 4.29 4.10 -1.11
C THR A 103 3.61 4.78 -2.28
N PHE A 104 2.39 4.32 -2.60
CA PHE A 104 1.54 4.92 -3.61
C PHE A 104 0.19 5.28 -3.00
N TYR A 105 -0.30 6.46 -3.36
CA TYR A 105 -1.67 6.88 -3.13
C TYR A 105 -2.53 6.46 -4.31
N VAL A 106 -3.52 5.59 -4.05
CA VAL A 106 -4.42 5.04 -5.06
C VAL A 106 -5.82 5.60 -4.82
N GLU A 107 -6.33 6.35 -5.79
CA GLU A 107 -7.65 6.97 -5.73
C GLU A 107 -8.53 6.51 -6.90
N LEU A 108 -9.72 6.01 -6.60
CA LEU A 108 -10.78 5.75 -7.57
C LEU A 108 -11.36 7.09 -8.05
N ALA A 109 -10.90 7.55 -9.22
CA ALA A 109 -11.26 8.83 -9.79
C ALA A 109 -12.59 8.81 -10.56
N ASP A 110 -12.91 7.69 -11.23
CA ASP A 110 -14.16 7.56 -11.98
C ASP A 110 -14.63 6.10 -12.15
N ILE A 111 -15.92 5.94 -12.46
CA ILE A 111 -16.57 4.67 -12.78
C ILE A 111 -17.35 4.81 -14.08
N GLU A 112 -16.96 4.06 -15.10
CA GLU A 112 -17.54 4.12 -16.44
C GLU A 112 -18.04 2.76 -16.94
N GLU A 113 -18.81 2.77 -18.03
CA GLU A 113 -19.18 1.55 -18.76
C GLU A 113 -17.99 1.08 -19.63
N PRO A 114 -17.84 -0.25 -19.85
CA PRO A 114 -16.80 -0.77 -20.73
C PRO A 114 -16.97 -0.23 -22.16
N MET A 115 -15.85 0.17 -22.77
CA MET A 115 -15.84 0.59 -24.17
C MET A 115 -15.64 -0.60 -25.10
N ASP A 116 -16.45 -0.69 -26.16
CA ASP A 116 -16.33 -1.73 -27.18
C ASP A 116 -14.95 -1.69 -27.85
N GLY A 117 -14.25 -2.82 -27.83
CA GLY A 117 -12.92 -2.97 -28.46
C GLY A 117 -11.74 -2.46 -27.65
N GLN A 118 -11.96 -2.00 -26.41
CA GLN A 118 -10.89 -1.68 -25.46
C GLN A 118 -10.54 -2.92 -24.62
N ASP A 119 -9.24 -3.22 -24.51
CA ASP A 119 -8.73 -4.22 -23.59
C ASP A 119 -8.44 -3.58 -22.22
N TYR A 120 -8.61 -4.38 -21.17
CA TYR A 120 -8.37 -3.99 -19.78
C TYR A 120 -7.51 -5.08 -19.09
N PRO A 121 -6.60 -4.72 -18.17
CA PRO A 121 -6.29 -3.35 -17.71
C PRO A 121 -5.59 -2.50 -18.77
N ASN A 122 -5.70 -1.18 -18.65
CA ASN A 122 -5.15 -0.22 -19.62
C ASN A 122 -4.51 0.98 -18.92
N LEU A 123 -3.31 1.36 -19.35
CA LEU A 123 -2.60 2.55 -18.87
C LEU A 123 -2.99 3.76 -19.71
N MET A 124 -3.80 4.65 -19.16
CA MET A 124 -4.35 5.82 -19.87
C MET A 124 -3.43 7.02 -19.86
N PHE A 125 -2.70 7.20 -18.76
CA PHE A 125 -1.83 8.36 -18.56
C PHE A 125 -0.58 7.96 -17.78
N ALA A 126 0.56 8.58 -18.14
CA ALA A 126 1.80 8.44 -17.41
C ALA A 126 2.56 9.77 -17.39
N GLN A 127 2.96 10.19 -16.20
CA GLN A 127 3.79 11.38 -15.96
C GLN A 127 4.89 11.07 -14.93
N GLY A 128 6.05 11.71 -15.09
CA GLY A 128 7.18 11.52 -14.20
C GLY A 128 7.93 10.20 -14.44
N GLN A 129 9.16 10.16 -13.95
CA GLN A 129 10.01 8.97 -13.98
C GLN A 129 10.11 8.41 -12.57
N LEU A 130 10.15 7.08 -12.45
CA LEU A 130 10.47 6.44 -11.19
C LEU A 130 11.90 6.87 -10.78
N PRO A 131 12.13 7.33 -9.54
CA PRO A 131 13.48 7.66 -9.09
C PRO A 131 14.36 6.41 -9.00
N ASP A 132 15.68 6.60 -9.05
CA ASP A 132 16.66 5.49 -9.00
C ASP A 132 16.70 4.80 -7.63
N SER A 133 16.19 5.45 -6.59
CA SER A 133 16.11 4.94 -5.21
C SER A 133 14.76 5.28 -4.60
N PRO A 134 14.28 4.46 -3.63
CA PRO A 134 13.06 4.77 -2.89
C PRO A 134 13.17 6.12 -2.17
N PRO A 135 12.04 6.82 -1.95
CA PRO A 135 11.98 8.03 -1.13
C PRO A 135 12.41 7.75 0.32
N ASP A 136 13.08 8.72 0.96
CA ASP A 136 13.39 8.65 2.39
C ASP A 136 12.08 8.73 3.20
N LYS A 137 11.73 7.67 3.93
CA LYS A 137 10.61 7.72 4.89
C LYS A 137 11.06 8.36 6.19
N GLN A 138 10.45 9.50 6.53
CA GLN A 138 10.55 10.06 7.88
C GLN A 138 9.43 9.48 8.73
N PHE A 139 9.78 8.64 9.70
CA PHE A 139 8.83 8.18 10.70
C PHE A 139 8.67 9.27 11.74
N GLU A 140 7.57 10.00 11.69
CA GLU A 140 7.15 10.84 12.79
C GLU A 140 6.35 9.96 13.75
N ALA A 141 6.97 9.57 14.87
CA ALA A 141 6.22 8.98 15.97
C ALA A 141 5.40 10.10 16.62
N GLU A 142 4.08 9.95 16.68
CA GLU A 142 3.29 10.73 17.62
C GLU A 142 3.83 10.41 19.02
N GLU A 143 4.28 11.43 19.76
CA GLU A 143 4.56 11.27 21.18
C GLU A 143 3.29 10.71 21.81
N LEU A 144 3.32 9.45 22.21
CA LEU A 144 2.29 8.89 23.06
C LEU A 144 2.23 9.80 24.28
N GLU A 145 1.15 10.57 24.44
CA GLU A 145 0.90 11.25 25.70
C GLU A 145 0.92 10.14 26.75
N GLU A 146 1.95 10.14 27.60
CA GLU A 146 2.02 9.29 28.78
C GLU A 146 0.79 9.62 29.62
N GLU A 147 -0.31 8.90 29.40
CA GLU A 147 -1.36 8.81 30.40
C GLU A 147 -0.65 8.30 31.66
N GLU A 148 -0.59 9.13 32.70
CA GLU A 148 -0.01 8.78 34.01
C GLU A 148 -0.77 7.56 34.58
N GLU A 149 -0.43 6.36 34.12
CA GLU A 149 -0.82 5.14 34.79
C GLU A 149 -0.05 5.09 36.11
N GLU A 150 -0.82 5.12 37.20
CA GLU A 150 -0.32 4.96 38.55
C GLU A 150 0.63 3.75 38.61
N LYS A 151 1.91 4.07 38.86
CA LYS A 151 3.00 3.15 39.20
C LYS A 151 2.53 1.84 39.82
N ASN A 152 2.59 0.77 39.03
CA ASN A 152 2.98 -0.53 39.53
C ASN A 152 4.38 -0.83 39.01
N ASP A 153 5.37 -0.54 39.88
CA ASP A 153 6.79 -0.86 39.72
C ASP A 153 6.97 -2.38 39.51
N ASP A 154 7.17 -2.88 38.27
CA ASP A 154 7.97 -4.09 37.96
C ASP A 154 7.99 -4.49 36.46
N ILE A 155 7.97 -3.54 35.51
CA ILE A 155 8.35 -3.85 34.11
C ILE A 155 9.38 -2.83 33.64
N GLU A 156 10.66 -3.18 33.78
CA GLU A 156 11.76 -2.52 33.07
C GLU A 156 11.59 -2.80 31.57
N PHE A 157 10.94 -1.88 30.85
CA PHE A 157 11.12 -1.76 29.41
C PHE A 157 12.51 -1.15 29.19
N GLU A 158 13.52 -2.00 29.04
CA GLU A 158 14.83 -1.55 28.59
C GLU A 158 14.71 -1.01 27.16
N ASN A 159 15.16 0.24 26.98
CA ASN A 159 15.26 0.91 25.70
C ASN A 159 15.99 0.01 24.69
N LEU A 160 15.31 -0.36 23.61
CA LEU A 160 15.86 -1.17 22.50
C LEU A 160 16.96 -0.44 21.69
N ASP A 161 17.25 0.82 22.02
CA ASP A 161 18.27 1.65 21.36
C ASP A 161 19.71 1.38 21.83
N ASP A 162 19.91 0.51 22.83
CA ASP A 162 21.26 0.18 23.34
C ASP A 162 21.74 -1.24 22.94
N PHE A 163 21.07 -1.88 21.96
CA PHE A 163 21.59 -3.11 21.34
C PHE A 163 22.75 -2.78 20.39
N ASP A 164 23.93 -2.54 20.95
CA ASP A 164 25.20 -2.63 20.24
C ASP A 164 25.34 -4.04 19.65
N PHE A 165 25.13 -4.15 18.34
CA PHE A 165 25.23 -5.39 17.57
C PHE A 165 26.70 -5.74 17.33
N ASP A 166 27.46 -6.00 18.40
CA ASP A 166 28.87 -6.39 18.31
C ASP A 166 29.06 -7.88 18.71
N GLU A 167 29.34 -8.67 17.68
CA GLU A 167 30.05 -9.95 17.68
C GLU A 167 29.85 -10.95 18.83
N ASN A 168 29.11 -12.04 18.56
CA ASN A 168 29.63 -13.42 18.69
C ASN A 168 28.60 -14.47 18.23
N TRP A 169 28.64 -14.84 16.95
CA TRP A 169 28.14 -16.15 16.52
C TRP A 169 29.31 -17.12 16.50
N ASN A 170 29.28 -18.07 17.43
CA ASN A 170 30.12 -19.26 17.41
C ASN A 170 29.22 -20.50 17.41
#